data_AF-A0A2N6N8W1-F1
#
_entry.id   AF-A0A2N6N8W1-F1
#
_cell.length_a   1.000
_cell.length_b   1.000
_cell.length_c   1.000
_cell.angle_alpha   90.00
_cell.angle_beta   90.00
_cell.angle_gamma   90.00
#
_symmetry.space_group_name_H-M   'P 1'
#
loop_
_entity.id
_entity.type
_entity.pdbx_description
1 polymer ?
#
loop_
_entity_poly.entity_id
_entity_poly.type
_entity_poly.pdbx_seq_one_letter_code
_entity_poly.pdbx_strand_id
1 'polypeptide(L)'
;MAATDADTAEKARASGNALALSAAGTNDAAKIDKLNARLAKCFLHLRDFSSAKDASLAISNQDLRIELSESLESALKLQAAVADECALRKQILNHVPRFKSWLSNVVEYYPSGHDQAELLREPLGIDKNGKRLDISLLFAGCGDARNVYAALASMGVREDDSERNFGHLHITILDLKHASIAKVLILFNMMHEIDKEMTTKGPHPTDYFLVMAYVFACQIIPPFVQKKLQSNIQDLIERLENKKESLSFIHLHACDTEAVIRVLRQWQSPWPAISKPAHVRKFIEEKTPPPNPLAPDKGPDGPEKNDFRKFAALFPSQALARQWEPSLADTLAEYKKTGKGKKLLQQIDVTWAVNNTLIDYDVTDYELGIPGGSCAYLEFDPLEMVSAADFASESGERAKAKTNNSIDRLADIFRVTTISTMKLHSQKRLTVEMIVGEMTDIMERIRYNALEHRRPDPKNSKTDEPLDPTKFPQTYDYIHMSNIP
;
A
#
# COMPACT_ATOMS: atom_id res chain seq x y z
N MET A 1 -6.53 18.10 1.13
CA MET A 1 -6.40 19.16 0.11
C MET A 1 -7.01 18.76 -1.24
N ALA A 2 -6.61 17.66 -1.91
CA ALA A 2 -7.27 17.26 -3.16
C ALA A 2 -8.78 16.98 -3.01
N ALA A 3 -9.18 16.29 -1.92
CA ALA A 3 -10.59 16.13 -1.56
C ALA A 3 -11.28 17.47 -1.24
N THR A 4 -10.53 18.43 -0.69
CA THR A 4 -11.00 19.78 -0.34
C THR A 4 -11.20 20.64 -1.60
N ASP A 5 -10.31 20.53 -2.58
CA ASP A 5 -10.39 21.24 -3.86
C ASP A 5 -11.49 20.64 -4.74
N ALA A 6 -11.67 19.31 -4.73
CA ALA A 6 -12.76 18.62 -5.42
C ALA A 6 -14.13 18.99 -4.83
N ASP A 7 -14.27 18.96 -3.49
CA ASP A 7 -15.47 19.42 -2.78
C ASP A 7 -15.73 20.92 -3.03
N THR A 8 -14.68 21.75 -3.07
CA THR A 8 -14.79 23.17 -3.40
C THR A 8 -15.22 23.39 -4.86
N ALA A 9 -14.71 22.59 -5.80
CA ALA A 9 -15.11 22.63 -7.21
C ALA A 9 -16.56 22.15 -7.41
N GLU A 10 -17.00 21.16 -6.66
CA GLU A 10 -18.39 20.70 -6.65
C GLU A 10 -19.32 21.77 -6.06
N LYS A 11 -18.94 22.40 -4.94
CA LYS A 11 -19.65 23.54 -4.35
C LYS A 11 -19.73 24.73 -5.31
N ALA A 12 -18.67 25.00 -6.06
CA ALA A 12 -18.67 26.03 -7.10
C ALA A 12 -19.68 25.67 -8.21
N ARG A 13 -19.65 24.42 -8.71
CA ARG A 13 -20.58 23.94 -9.74
C ARG A 13 -22.04 23.99 -9.28
N ALA A 14 -22.32 23.53 -8.06
CA ALA A 14 -23.65 23.57 -7.47
C ALA A 14 -24.16 25.01 -7.30
N SER A 15 -23.29 25.94 -6.87
CA SER A 15 -23.65 27.36 -6.73
C SER A 15 -23.89 28.04 -8.08
N GLY A 16 -23.10 27.69 -9.10
CA GLY A 16 -23.30 28.16 -10.48
C GLY A 16 -24.63 27.67 -11.09
N ASN A 17 -24.96 26.39 -10.89
CA ASN A 17 -26.25 25.83 -11.33
C ASN A 17 -27.43 26.49 -10.60
N ALA A 18 -27.31 26.75 -9.30
CA ALA A 18 -28.33 27.45 -8.53
C ALA A 18 -28.55 28.90 -9.00
N LEU A 19 -27.48 29.60 -9.42
CA LEU A 19 -27.59 30.94 -10.01
C LEU A 19 -28.29 30.91 -11.38
N ALA A 20 -27.95 29.94 -12.23
CA ALA A 20 -28.61 29.76 -13.52
C ALA A 20 -30.12 29.49 -13.37
N LEU A 21 -30.51 28.71 -12.36
CA LEU A 21 -31.92 28.45 -12.03
C LEU A 21 -32.61 29.67 -11.41
N SER A 22 -31.90 30.46 -10.59
CA SER A 22 -32.45 31.67 -9.96
C SER A 22 -32.71 32.79 -10.98
N ALA A 23 -31.91 32.87 -12.05
CA ALA A 23 -32.15 33.77 -13.19
C ALA A 23 -33.43 33.44 -13.97
N ALA A 24 -33.99 32.23 -13.80
CA ALA A 24 -35.24 31.77 -14.42
C ALA A 24 -36.49 31.92 -13.50
N GLY A 25 -36.34 32.50 -12.30
CA GLY A 25 -37.41 32.60 -11.27
C GLY A 25 -37.52 33.98 -10.59
N THR A 26 -38.06 34.02 -9.37
CA THR A 26 -38.21 35.27 -8.59
C THR A 26 -36.85 35.80 -8.11
N ASN A 27 -36.53 37.04 -8.51
CA ASN A 27 -35.30 37.78 -8.20
C ASN A 27 -35.18 38.12 -6.70
N ASP A 28 -34.78 37.15 -5.88
CA ASP A 28 -34.39 37.37 -4.48
C ASP A 28 -32.92 37.80 -4.43
N ALA A 29 -32.70 39.11 -4.40
CA ALA A 29 -31.36 39.71 -4.42
C ALA A 29 -30.45 39.19 -3.28
N ALA A 30 -31.01 38.91 -2.10
CA ALA A 30 -30.24 38.39 -0.97
C ALA A 30 -29.76 36.95 -1.20
N LYS A 31 -30.51 36.13 -1.95
CA LYS A 31 -30.08 34.78 -2.34
C LYS A 31 -29.00 34.82 -3.42
N ILE A 32 -29.16 35.70 -4.41
CA ILE A 32 -28.18 35.90 -5.48
C ILE A 32 -26.84 36.35 -4.88
N ASP A 33 -26.85 37.31 -3.95
CA ASP A 33 -25.64 37.76 -3.25
C ASP A 33 -24.96 36.64 -2.47
N LYS A 34 -25.73 35.78 -1.78
CA LYS A 34 -25.16 34.61 -1.06
C LYS A 34 -24.53 33.59 -2.00
N LEU A 35 -25.13 33.34 -3.16
CA LEU A 35 -24.59 32.39 -4.15
C LEU A 35 -23.33 32.94 -4.80
N ASN A 36 -23.32 34.22 -5.19
CA ASN A 36 -22.14 34.90 -5.72
C ASN A 36 -21.01 34.99 -4.69
N ALA A 37 -21.31 35.25 -3.42
CA ALA A 37 -20.33 35.21 -2.34
C ALA A 37 -19.73 33.82 -2.15
N ARG A 38 -20.54 32.75 -2.25
CA ARG A 38 -20.05 31.36 -2.22
C ARG A 38 -19.16 31.05 -3.42
N LEU A 39 -19.55 31.46 -4.63
CA LEU A 39 -18.73 31.31 -5.84
C LEU A 39 -17.39 32.03 -5.69
N ALA A 40 -17.41 33.30 -5.28
CA ALA A 40 -16.20 34.08 -5.06
C ALA A 40 -15.26 33.39 -4.07
N LYS A 41 -15.78 32.89 -2.94
CA LYS A 41 -14.99 32.12 -1.96
C LYS A 41 -14.43 30.83 -2.56
N CYS A 42 -15.24 30.07 -3.31
CA CYS A 42 -14.78 28.84 -3.95
C CYS A 42 -13.67 29.13 -4.97
N PHE A 43 -13.84 30.15 -5.82
CA PHE A 43 -12.83 30.54 -6.81
C PHE A 43 -11.56 31.09 -6.17
N LEU A 44 -11.65 31.82 -5.04
CA LEU A 44 -10.48 32.21 -4.24
C LEU A 44 -9.71 30.98 -3.74
N HIS A 45 -10.41 29.97 -3.21
CA HIS A 45 -9.79 28.71 -2.76
C HIS A 45 -9.17 27.92 -3.91
N LEU A 46 -9.83 27.89 -5.08
CA LEU A 46 -9.33 27.26 -6.30
C LEU A 46 -8.26 28.10 -7.03
N ARG A 47 -7.96 29.31 -6.53
CA ARG A 47 -7.01 30.28 -7.10
C ARG A 47 -7.37 30.74 -8.52
N ASP A 48 -8.64 30.65 -8.89
CA ASP A 48 -9.19 31.27 -10.10
C ASP A 48 -9.59 32.72 -9.77
N PHE A 49 -8.59 33.58 -9.70
CA PHE A 49 -8.77 34.97 -9.29
C PHE A 49 -9.61 35.79 -10.28
N SER A 50 -9.63 35.41 -11.56
CA SER A 50 -10.53 35.99 -12.57
C SER A 50 -11.99 35.71 -12.22
N SER A 51 -12.37 34.44 -12.06
CA SER A 51 -13.75 34.07 -11.76
C SER A 51 -14.18 34.54 -10.37
N ALA A 52 -13.24 34.60 -9.41
CA ALA A 52 -13.48 35.18 -8.09
C ALA A 52 -13.84 36.68 -8.17
N LYS A 53 -13.16 37.43 -9.04
CA LYS A 53 -13.42 38.85 -9.28
C LYS A 53 -14.80 39.05 -9.88
N ASP A 54 -15.13 38.29 -10.91
CA ASP A 54 -16.42 38.40 -11.61
C ASP A 54 -17.60 38.06 -10.66
N ALA A 55 -17.46 36.99 -9.88
CA ALA A 55 -18.43 36.62 -8.87
C ALA A 55 -18.58 37.70 -7.77
N SER A 56 -17.48 38.32 -7.35
CA SER A 56 -17.51 39.39 -6.33
C SER A 56 -18.20 40.66 -6.85
N LEU A 57 -17.97 41.02 -8.12
CA LEU A 57 -18.60 42.19 -8.75
C LEU A 57 -20.11 42.03 -8.93
N ALA A 58 -20.59 40.79 -9.04
CA ALA A 58 -22.02 40.47 -9.16
C ALA A 58 -22.79 40.54 -7.83
N ILE A 59 -22.13 40.90 -6.71
CA ILE A 59 -22.75 41.06 -5.39
C ILE A 59 -23.27 42.50 -5.22
N SER A 60 -24.56 42.63 -4.90
CA SER A 60 -25.22 43.91 -4.66
C SER A 60 -24.93 44.46 -3.26
N ASN A 61 -24.87 43.59 -2.25
CA ASN A 61 -24.46 43.93 -0.89
C ASN A 61 -23.03 44.49 -0.84
N GLN A 62 -22.91 45.75 -0.45
CA GLN A 62 -21.64 46.48 -0.47
C GLN A 62 -20.62 45.93 0.51
N ASP A 63 -21.02 45.57 1.73
CA ASP A 63 -20.11 45.11 2.78
C ASP A 63 -19.48 43.75 2.39
N LEU A 64 -20.31 42.80 1.94
CA LEU A 64 -19.84 41.50 1.47
C LEU A 64 -18.93 41.60 0.24
N ARG A 65 -19.24 42.53 -0.69
CA ARG A 65 -18.40 42.77 -1.86
C ARG A 65 -17.04 43.33 -1.47
N ILE A 66 -16.99 44.25 -0.49
CA ILE A 66 -15.73 44.82 0.01
C ILE A 66 -14.87 43.73 0.65
N GLU A 67 -15.42 42.94 1.57
CA GLU A 67 -14.69 41.85 2.26
C GLU A 67 -14.03 40.87 1.26
N LEU A 68 -14.78 40.46 0.23
CA LEU A 68 -14.28 39.55 -0.80
C LEU A 68 -13.27 40.21 -1.74
N SER A 69 -13.46 41.50 -2.04
CA SER A 69 -12.51 42.26 -2.86
C SER A 69 -11.18 42.46 -2.15
N GLU A 70 -11.19 42.74 -0.84
CA GLU A 70 -9.98 42.84 -0.02
C GLU A 70 -9.24 41.49 0.05
N SER A 71 -9.99 40.39 0.22
CA SER A 71 -9.44 39.03 0.21
C SER A 71 -8.78 38.71 -1.14
N LEU A 72 -9.44 39.07 -2.25
CA LEU A 72 -8.92 38.91 -3.61
C LEU A 72 -7.66 39.76 -3.84
N GLU A 73 -7.67 41.03 -3.41
CA GLU A 73 -6.53 41.92 -3.54
C GLU A 73 -5.32 41.40 -2.75
N SER A 74 -5.54 40.91 -1.53
CA SER A 74 -4.51 40.27 -0.72
C SER A 74 -3.92 39.04 -1.40
N ALA A 75 -4.78 38.17 -1.97
CA ALA A 75 -4.33 36.98 -2.71
C ALA A 75 -3.53 37.33 -3.97
N LEU A 76 -3.95 38.35 -4.72
CA LEU A 76 -3.23 38.85 -5.91
C LEU A 76 -1.89 39.47 -5.53
N LYS A 77 -1.82 40.24 -4.43
CA LYS A 77 -0.55 40.77 -3.90
C LYS A 77 0.41 39.66 -3.52
N LEU A 78 -0.08 38.62 -2.85
CA LEU A 78 0.72 37.45 -2.49
C LEU A 78 1.21 36.71 -3.74
N GLN A 79 0.36 36.51 -4.74
CA GLN A 79 0.74 35.88 -6.00
C GLN A 79 1.78 36.70 -6.75
N ALA A 80 1.65 38.02 -6.79
CA ALA A 80 2.63 38.92 -7.40
C ALA A 80 3.98 38.93 -6.65
N ALA A 81 3.95 38.78 -5.31
CA ALA A 81 5.16 38.70 -4.49
C ALA A 81 5.90 37.36 -4.65
N VAL A 82 5.22 36.30 -5.13
CA VAL A 82 5.77 34.96 -5.33
C VAL A 82 5.80 34.63 -6.81
N ALA A 83 6.83 35.11 -7.51
CA ALA A 83 6.98 34.92 -8.95
C ALA A 83 7.12 33.44 -9.38
N ASP A 84 7.70 32.60 -8.51
CA ASP A 84 7.80 31.15 -8.70
C ASP A 84 7.44 30.43 -7.39
N GLU A 85 6.18 30.00 -7.30
CA GLU A 85 5.67 29.24 -6.16
C GLU A 85 6.38 27.90 -5.97
N CYS A 86 6.76 27.23 -7.05
CA CYS A 86 7.47 25.95 -6.97
C CYS A 86 8.86 26.15 -6.36
N ALA A 87 9.59 27.20 -6.77
CA ALA A 87 10.87 27.55 -6.18
C ALA A 87 10.75 27.93 -4.71
N LEU A 88 9.76 28.76 -4.35
CA LEU A 88 9.51 29.14 -2.96
C LEU A 88 9.16 27.92 -2.10
N ARG A 89 8.26 27.05 -2.59
CA ARG A 89 7.90 25.81 -1.89
C ARG A 89 9.13 24.94 -1.68
N LYS A 90 9.95 24.71 -2.70
CA LYS A 90 11.23 23.98 -2.54
C LYS A 90 12.10 24.57 -1.43
N GLN A 91 12.23 25.90 -1.36
CA GLN A 91 12.97 26.55 -0.28
C GLN A 91 12.36 26.24 1.10
N ILE A 92 11.04 26.34 1.24
CA ILE A 92 10.32 26.01 2.48
C ILE A 92 10.57 24.55 2.87
N LEU A 93 10.34 23.61 1.95
CA LEU A 93 10.47 22.16 2.20
C LEU A 93 11.90 21.76 2.57
N ASN A 94 12.90 22.53 2.12
CA ASN A 94 14.31 22.22 2.38
C ASN A 94 14.87 22.92 3.62
N HIS A 95 14.32 24.06 4.04
CA HIS A 95 14.93 24.90 5.08
C HIS A 95 14.07 25.12 6.32
N VAL A 96 12.75 24.91 6.24
CA VAL A 96 11.86 25.08 7.38
C VAL A 96 11.70 23.75 8.10
N PRO A 97 12.19 23.61 9.35
CA PRO A 97 11.97 22.40 10.12
C PRO A 97 10.47 22.17 10.31
N ARG A 98 9.99 20.98 9.94
CA ARG A 98 8.61 20.60 10.25
C ARG A 98 8.55 20.14 11.68
N PHE A 99 7.72 20.80 12.48
CA PHE A 99 7.42 20.30 13.81
C PHE A 99 6.70 18.96 13.70
N LYS A 100 7.23 17.93 14.37
CA LYS A 100 6.55 16.66 14.61
C LYS A 100 6.34 16.55 16.12
N SER A 101 5.10 16.31 16.52
CA SER A 101 4.74 16.09 17.93
C SER A 101 5.20 14.72 18.47
N TRP A 102 5.83 13.90 17.63
CA TRP A 102 6.25 12.54 17.97
C TRP A 102 7.58 12.55 18.73
N LEU A 103 7.60 11.94 19.91
CA LEU A 103 8.74 11.94 20.83
C LEU A 103 9.75 10.80 20.58
N SER A 104 9.42 9.81 19.75
CA SER A 104 10.35 8.72 19.43
C SER A 104 11.30 9.11 18.29
N ASN A 105 12.57 8.76 18.45
CA ASN A 105 13.60 8.94 17.42
C ASN A 105 13.57 7.82 16.38
N VAL A 106 12.80 6.75 16.62
CA VAL A 106 12.63 5.65 15.68
C VAL A 106 11.17 5.60 15.25
N VAL A 107 10.97 5.63 13.94
CA VAL A 107 9.65 5.46 13.34
C VAL A 107 9.12 4.06 13.65
N GLU A 108 7.82 3.88 13.86
CA GLU A 108 7.22 2.55 14.04
C GLU A 108 7.15 1.76 12.73
N TYR A 109 7.26 0.43 12.82
CA TYR A 109 7.07 -0.46 11.68
C TYR A 109 5.79 -1.28 11.88
N TYR A 110 4.87 -1.16 10.92
CA TYR A 110 3.62 -1.89 10.89
C TYR A 110 3.69 -2.99 9.81
N PRO A 111 4.05 -4.24 10.18
CA PRO A 111 4.19 -5.34 9.22
C PRO A 111 2.85 -5.86 8.70
N SER A 112 1.75 -5.40 9.29
CA SER A 112 0.36 -5.79 9.06
C SER A 112 -0.53 -4.54 9.14
N GLY A 113 -1.39 -4.33 8.14
CA GLY A 113 -2.42 -3.30 8.15
C GLY A 113 -3.70 -3.72 8.88
N HIS A 114 -4.49 -2.72 9.28
CA HIS A 114 -5.79 -2.91 9.96
C HIS A 114 -7.00 -2.64 9.06
N ASP A 115 -6.78 -2.23 7.81
CA ASP A 115 -7.81 -1.95 6.80
C ASP A 115 -8.20 -3.20 6.01
N GLN A 116 -9.28 -3.16 5.22
CA GLN A 116 -9.60 -4.23 4.28
C GLN A 116 -8.99 -3.87 2.92
N ALA A 117 -8.61 -4.88 2.14
CA ALA A 117 -8.15 -4.67 0.78
C ALA A 117 -9.31 -4.21 -0.11
N GLU A 118 -9.17 -3.04 -0.72
CA GLU A 118 -10.21 -2.45 -1.57
C GLU A 118 -9.92 -2.71 -3.05
N LEU A 119 -10.92 -3.23 -3.77
CA LEU A 119 -10.85 -3.30 -5.24
C LEU A 119 -11.06 -1.91 -5.83
N LEU A 120 -10.20 -1.52 -6.77
CA LEU A 120 -10.43 -0.38 -7.64
C LEU A 120 -11.59 -0.68 -8.61
N ARG A 121 -12.77 -0.14 -8.31
CA ARG A 121 -14.02 -0.35 -9.06
C ARG A 121 -14.34 0.80 -10.01
N GLU A 122 -13.64 1.91 -9.86
CA GLU A 122 -13.84 3.11 -10.66
C GLU A 122 -13.59 2.81 -12.15
N PRO A 123 -14.39 3.38 -13.07
CA PRO A 123 -14.21 3.23 -14.51
C PRO A 123 -13.04 4.10 -14.99
N LEU A 124 -11.84 3.84 -14.47
CA LEU A 124 -10.60 4.45 -14.91
C LEU A 124 -10.18 3.88 -16.27
N GLY A 125 -9.43 4.68 -17.03
CA GLY A 125 -8.68 4.19 -18.20
C GLY A 125 -9.33 4.41 -19.56
N ILE A 126 -10.60 4.84 -19.65
CA ILE A 126 -11.25 5.17 -20.92
C ILE A 126 -11.98 6.53 -20.80
N ASP A 127 -11.71 7.45 -21.72
CA ASP A 127 -12.44 8.71 -21.80
C ASP A 127 -13.81 8.56 -22.49
N LYS A 128 -14.62 9.62 -22.46
CA LYS A 128 -15.95 9.67 -23.12
C LYS A 128 -15.94 9.39 -24.63
N ASN A 129 -14.77 9.44 -25.28
CA ASN A 129 -14.59 9.19 -26.71
C ASN A 129 -14.01 7.79 -26.97
N GLY A 130 -13.86 6.94 -25.95
CA GLY A 130 -13.25 5.62 -26.07
C GLY A 130 -11.73 5.64 -26.13
N LYS A 131 -11.07 6.79 -25.86
CA LYS A 131 -9.60 6.86 -25.82
C LYS A 131 -9.09 6.27 -24.52
N ARG A 132 -8.09 5.41 -24.65
CA ARG A 132 -7.35 4.85 -23.50
C ARG A 132 -6.52 5.93 -22.82
N LEU A 133 -6.63 5.98 -21.50
CA LEU A 133 -5.90 6.89 -20.62
C LEU A 133 -4.88 6.12 -19.80
N ASP A 134 -3.76 6.77 -19.50
CA ASP A 134 -2.84 6.28 -18.47
C ASP A 134 -3.48 6.47 -17.10
N ILE A 135 -3.17 5.57 -16.18
CA ILE A 135 -3.71 5.56 -14.82
C ILE A 135 -2.55 5.68 -13.85
N SER A 136 -2.67 6.61 -12.90
CA SER A 136 -1.69 6.87 -11.85
C SER A 136 -2.33 6.69 -10.48
N LEU A 137 -1.78 5.78 -9.68
CA LEU A 137 -2.24 5.44 -8.34
C LEU A 137 -1.15 5.77 -7.31
N LEU A 138 -1.51 6.33 -6.16
CA LEU A 138 -0.59 6.52 -5.03
C LEU A 138 -1.11 5.76 -3.80
N PHE A 139 -0.27 4.93 -3.20
CA PHE A 139 -0.55 4.24 -1.93
C PHE A 139 0.41 4.75 -0.87
N ALA A 140 -0.10 5.58 0.05
CA ALA A 140 0.67 6.10 1.17
C ALA A 140 0.42 5.30 2.46
N GLY A 141 1.48 5.07 3.22
CA GLY A 141 1.45 4.23 4.42
C GLY A 141 1.24 2.76 4.07
N CYS A 142 1.88 2.27 3.01
CA CYS A 142 1.53 1.00 2.38
C CYS A 142 1.61 -0.20 3.32
N GLY A 143 2.51 -0.20 4.31
CA GLY A 143 2.69 -1.30 5.25
C GLY A 143 2.92 -2.64 4.54
N ASP A 144 1.95 -3.56 4.62
CA ASP A 144 1.97 -4.84 3.93
C ASP A 144 1.56 -4.81 2.44
N ALA A 145 1.12 -3.65 1.95
CA ALA A 145 0.73 -3.37 0.58
C ALA A 145 -0.48 -4.18 0.06
N ARG A 146 -1.39 -4.64 0.94
CA ARG A 146 -2.62 -5.36 0.53
C ARG A 146 -3.43 -4.62 -0.55
N ASN A 147 -3.56 -3.30 -0.44
CA ASN A 147 -4.28 -2.46 -1.39
C ASN A 147 -3.54 -2.32 -2.73
N VAL A 148 -2.20 -2.38 -2.74
CA VAL A 148 -1.40 -2.44 -3.98
C VAL A 148 -1.67 -3.75 -4.70
N TYR A 149 -1.68 -4.88 -3.98
CA TYR A 149 -1.97 -6.19 -4.58
C TYR A 149 -3.40 -6.29 -5.10
N ALA A 150 -4.39 -5.76 -4.36
CA ALA A 150 -5.77 -5.69 -4.80
C ALA A 150 -5.94 -4.82 -6.06
N ALA A 151 -5.25 -3.67 -6.11
CA ALA A 151 -5.24 -2.82 -7.29
C ALA A 151 -4.63 -3.53 -8.50
N LEU A 152 -3.46 -4.15 -8.37
CA LEU A 152 -2.83 -4.92 -9.44
C LEU A 152 -3.74 -6.05 -9.95
N ALA A 153 -4.35 -6.81 -9.02
CA ALA A 153 -5.29 -7.86 -9.36
C ALA A 153 -6.50 -7.31 -10.12
N SER A 154 -7.17 -6.27 -9.59
CA SER A 154 -8.33 -5.62 -10.21
C SER A 154 -8.00 -5.12 -11.63
N MET A 155 -6.89 -4.39 -11.76
CA MET A 155 -6.47 -3.80 -13.02
C MET A 155 -6.17 -4.86 -14.07
N GLY A 156 -5.47 -5.95 -13.70
CA GLY A 156 -5.17 -7.03 -14.65
C GLY A 156 -6.35 -7.93 -14.99
N VAL A 157 -7.25 -8.22 -14.05
CA VAL A 157 -8.46 -9.04 -14.30
C VAL A 157 -9.46 -8.32 -15.19
N ARG A 158 -9.56 -6.99 -15.05
CA ARG A 158 -10.40 -6.16 -15.93
C ARG A 158 -9.93 -6.16 -17.37
N GLU A 159 -8.72 -6.62 -17.69
CA GLU A 159 -8.24 -6.67 -19.07
C GLU A 159 -8.57 -8.01 -19.72
N ASP A 160 -9.45 -8.00 -20.73
CA ASP A 160 -9.47 -9.08 -21.70
C ASP A 160 -8.20 -8.98 -22.57
N ASP A 161 -7.67 -10.11 -23.03
CA ASP A 161 -6.53 -10.14 -23.95
C ASP A 161 -6.87 -9.46 -25.29
N SER A 162 -8.17 -9.36 -25.62
CA SER A 162 -8.68 -8.72 -26.84
C SER A 162 -8.99 -7.22 -26.69
N GLU A 163 -9.33 -6.74 -25.49
CA GLU A 163 -9.74 -5.36 -25.22
C GLU A 163 -8.96 -4.76 -24.04
N ARG A 164 -7.95 -3.93 -24.34
CA ARG A 164 -7.22 -3.17 -23.31
C ARG A 164 -8.08 -2.01 -22.81
N ASN A 165 -8.13 -1.86 -21.49
CA ASN A 165 -8.99 -0.89 -20.82
C ASN A 165 -8.28 0.38 -20.35
N PHE A 166 -6.96 0.46 -20.52
CA PHE A 166 -6.15 1.65 -20.21
C PHE A 166 -4.85 1.67 -21.02
N GLY A 167 -4.10 2.78 -20.95
CA GLY A 167 -2.78 2.94 -21.56
C GLY A 167 -1.70 2.28 -20.72
N HIS A 168 -1.10 3.04 -19.81
CA HIS A 168 -0.08 2.64 -18.85
C HIS A 168 -0.61 2.71 -17.41
N LEU A 169 -0.13 1.83 -16.51
CA LEU A 169 -0.40 1.88 -15.08
C LEU A 169 0.87 2.28 -14.31
N HIS A 170 0.82 3.43 -13.64
CA HIS A 170 1.85 3.89 -12.70
C HIS A 170 1.35 3.76 -11.26
N ILE A 171 2.08 3.04 -10.42
CA ILE A 171 1.80 2.91 -8.99
C ILE A 171 2.96 3.55 -8.22
N THR A 172 2.68 4.56 -7.41
CA THR A 172 3.63 5.09 -6.42
C THR A 172 3.31 4.47 -5.05
N ILE A 173 4.26 3.71 -4.50
CA ILE A 173 4.21 3.13 -3.17
C ILE A 173 5.06 4.02 -2.25
N LEU A 174 4.42 4.58 -1.23
CA LEU A 174 5.03 5.49 -0.29
C LEU A 174 4.88 4.95 1.13
N ASP A 175 6.00 4.74 1.80
CA ASP A 175 6.02 4.34 3.19
C ASP A 175 7.11 5.10 3.96
N LEU A 176 6.97 5.19 5.27
CA LEU A 176 7.97 5.85 6.11
C LEU A 176 9.17 4.92 6.39
N LYS A 177 9.02 3.61 6.20
CA LYS A 177 10.01 2.58 6.53
C LYS A 177 10.59 1.88 5.32
N HIS A 178 11.92 1.79 5.28
CA HIS A 178 12.64 0.91 4.36
C HIS A 178 12.22 -0.56 4.51
N ALA A 179 11.85 -0.99 5.72
CA ALA A 179 11.35 -2.34 5.96
C ALA A 179 10.04 -2.65 5.22
N SER A 180 9.09 -1.71 5.16
CA SER A 180 7.85 -1.88 4.38
C SER A 180 8.19 -2.07 2.89
N ILE A 181 9.06 -1.21 2.34
CA ILE A 181 9.51 -1.31 0.94
C ILE A 181 10.26 -2.61 0.67
N ALA A 182 11.14 -3.05 1.57
CA ALA A 182 11.87 -4.31 1.45
C ALA A 182 10.92 -5.52 1.40
N LYS A 183 9.87 -5.55 2.25
CA LYS A 183 8.86 -6.62 2.24
C LYS A 183 8.08 -6.66 0.92
N VAL A 184 7.71 -5.50 0.39
CA VAL A 184 7.03 -5.40 -0.92
C VAL A 184 7.93 -5.87 -2.06
N LEU A 185 9.21 -5.48 -2.05
CA LEU A 185 10.20 -5.95 -3.03
C LEU A 185 10.39 -7.47 -2.99
N ILE A 186 10.40 -8.09 -1.80
CA ILE A 186 10.48 -9.55 -1.67
C ILE A 186 9.34 -10.21 -2.45
N LEU A 187 8.10 -9.74 -2.29
CA LEU A 187 6.94 -10.31 -2.96
C LEU A 187 6.95 -10.04 -4.48
N PHE A 188 7.34 -8.84 -4.93
CA PHE A 188 7.52 -8.59 -6.36
C PHE A 188 8.63 -9.43 -7.00
N ASN A 189 9.74 -9.66 -6.29
CA ASN A 189 10.80 -10.53 -6.79
C ASN A 189 10.30 -11.98 -6.94
N MET A 190 9.50 -12.48 -5.99
CA MET A 190 8.87 -13.80 -6.12
C MET A 190 7.93 -13.86 -7.34
N MET A 191 7.16 -12.81 -7.62
CA MET A 191 6.33 -12.74 -8.84
C MET A 191 7.16 -12.79 -10.12
N HIS A 192 8.29 -12.09 -10.15
CA HIS A 192 9.23 -12.11 -11.27
C HIS A 192 9.88 -13.49 -11.48
N GLU A 193 10.29 -14.16 -10.40
CA GLU A 193 10.84 -15.51 -10.47
C GLU A 193 9.80 -16.54 -10.96
N ILE A 194 8.53 -16.37 -10.58
CA ILE A 194 7.42 -17.18 -11.12
C ILE A 194 7.31 -17.01 -12.64
N ASP A 195 7.36 -15.78 -13.15
CA ASP A 195 7.27 -15.50 -14.59
C ASP A 195 8.44 -16.13 -15.38
N LYS A 196 9.66 -16.00 -14.83
CA LYS A 196 10.88 -16.64 -15.37
C LYS A 196 10.75 -18.16 -15.38
N GLU A 197 10.21 -18.74 -14.30
CA GLU A 197 9.99 -20.18 -14.21
C GLU A 197 8.89 -20.68 -15.16
N MET A 198 7.76 -19.97 -15.26
CA MET A 198 6.68 -20.32 -16.18
C MET A 198 7.17 -20.31 -17.63
N THR A 199 8.00 -19.33 -17.98
CA THR A 199 8.61 -19.20 -19.31
C THR A 199 9.60 -20.32 -19.62
N THR A 200 10.37 -20.79 -18.63
CA THR A 200 11.46 -21.76 -18.83
C THR A 200 11.06 -23.22 -18.58
N LYS A 201 10.14 -23.49 -17.65
CA LYS A 201 9.76 -24.83 -17.19
C LYS A 201 8.29 -25.18 -17.44
N GLY A 202 7.49 -24.25 -17.95
CA GLY A 202 6.07 -24.45 -18.25
C GLY A 202 5.11 -24.08 -17.10
N PRO A 203 3.80 -24.34 -17.23
CA PRO A 203 2.72 -23.72 -16.45
C PRO A 203 2.55 -24.24 -15.01
N HIS A 204 3.55 -24.95 -14.48
CA HIS A 204 3.56 -25.43 -13.10
C HIS A 204 4.64 -24.68 -12.32
N PRO A 205 4.44 -23.37 -12.03
CA PRO A 205 5.38 -22.65 -11.21
C PRO A 205 5.49 -23.36 -9.86
N THR A 206 6.71 -23.45 -9.34
CA THR A 206 6.94 -23.97 -8.00
C THR A 206 6.11 -23.16 -7.01
N ASP A 207 5.81 -23.71 -5.83
CA ASP A 207 4.92 -23.22 -4.76
C ASP A 207 5.18 -21.83 -4.15
N TYR A 208 5.67 -20.88 -4.93
CA TYR A 208 5.85 -19.48 -4.61
C TYR A 208 4.54 -18.82 -4.14
N PHE A 209 3.38 -19.15 -4.71
CA PHE A 209 2.12 -18.57 -4.22
C PHE A 209 1.84 -18.92 -2.75
N LEU A 210 2.13 -20.16 -2.35
CA LEU A 210 1.99 -20.59 -0.96
C LEU A 210 3.07 -19.93 -0.08
N VAL A 211 4.30 -19.80 -0.58
CA VAL A 211 5.36 -19.07 0.12
C VAL A 211 4.98 -17.61 0.35
N MET A 212 4.48 -16.92 -0.67
CA MET A 212 4.02 -15.53 -0.59
C MET A 212 2.91 -15.38 0.45
N ALA A 213 1.94 -16.31 0.47
CA ALA A 213 0.87 -16.34 1.47
C ALA A 213 1.42 -16.42 2.90
N TYR A 214 2.36 -17.33 3.15
CA TYR A 214 3.00 -17.49 4.47
C TYR A 214 3.83 -16.26 4.87
N VAL A 215 4.64 -15.73 3.96
CA VAL A 215 5.48 -14.55 4.21
C VAL A 215 4.63 -13.31 4.48
N PHE A 216 3.49 -13.18 3.79
CA PHE A 216 2.56 -12.07 3.97
C PHE A 216 1.82 -12.13 5.31
N ALA A 217 1.24 -13.29 5.65
CA ALA A 217 0.24 -13.39 6.72
C ALA A 217 0.70 -14.10 8.00
N CYS A 218 1.83 -14.81 8.07
CA CYS A 218 2.13 -15.69 9.21
C CYS A 218 3.37 -15.27 10.01
N GLN A 219 3.28 -15.37 11.34
CA GLN A 219 4.39 -15.08 12.26
C GLN A 219 5.47 -16.15 12.29
N ILE A 220 5.09 -17.40 12.06
CA ILE A 220 6.00 -18.54 11.90
C ILE A 220 5.73 -19.23 10.58
N ILE A 221 6.78 -19.73 9.95
CA ILE A 221 6.74 -20.27 8.60
C ILE A 221 7.39 -21.65 8.51
N PRO A 222 6.86 -22.55 7.66
CA PRO A 222 7.44 -23.87 7.42
C PRO A 222 8.89 -23.82 6.89
N PRO A 223 9.69 -24.89 7.08
CA PRO A 223 11.05 -24.98 6.57
C PRO A 223 11.19 -24.69 5.07
N PHE A 224 10.30 -25.25 4.24
CA PHE A 224 10.34 -24.99 2.79
C PHE A 224 10.11 -23.50 2.43
N VAL A 225 9.24 -22.82 3.18
CA VAL A 225 8.97 -21.38 3.02
C VAL A 225 10.20 -20.58 3.43
N GLN A 226 10.79 -20.89 4.58
CA GLN A 226 12.02 -20.23 5.04
C GLN A 226 13.13 -20.37 4.00
N LYS A 227 13.35 -21.57 3.47
CA LYS A 227 14.36 -21.81 2.43
C LYS A 227 14.13 -20.93 1.19
N LYS A 228 12.88 -20.85 0.71
CA LYS A 228 12.53 -20.04 -0.47
C LYS A 228 12.62 -18.54 -0.18
N LEU A 229 12.17 -18.08 0.98
CA LEU A 229 12.29 -16.68 1.42
C LEU A 229 13.76 -16.26 1.45
N GLN A 230 14.63 -17.05 2.07
CA GLN A 230 16.07 -16.73 2.17
C GLN A 230 16.77 -16.72 0.82
N SER A 231 16.44 -17.67 -0.06
CA SER A 231 16.93 -17.65 -1.44
C SER A 231 16.48 -16.40 -2.21
N ASN A 232 15.22 -15.97 -2.01
CA ASN A 232 14.69 -14.77 -2.65
C ASN A 232 15.32 -13.48 -2.11
N ILE A 233 15.57 -13.40 -0.79
CA ILE A 233 16.28 -12.27 -0.18
C ILE A 233 17.70 -12.18 -0.75
N GLN A 234 18.42 -13.30 -0.84
CA GLN A 234 19.78 -13.33 -1.37
C GLN A 234 19.81 -12.86 -2.84
N ASP A 235 18.93 -13.38 -3.68
CA ASP A 235 18.79 -12.95 -5.08
C ASP A 235 18.48 -11.45 -5.20
N LEU A 236 17.55 -10.95 -4.38
CA LEU A 236 17.19 -9.53 -4.37
C LEU A 236 18.37 -8.63 -3.96
N ILE A 237 19.15 -9.02 -2.94
CA ILE A 237 20.38 -8.32 -2.56
C ILE A 237 21.35 -8.26 -3.74
N GLU A 238 21.60 -9.40 -4.40
CA GLU A 238 22.51 -9.47 -5.56
C GLU A 238 22.04 -8.58 -6.73
N ARG A 239 20.73 -8.51 -6.98
CA ARG A 239 20.14 -7.64 -8.01
C ARG A 239 20.31 -6.16 -7.69
N LEU A 240 20.07 -5.77 -6.44
CA LEU A 240 20.19 -4.39 -5.98
C LEU A 240 21.66 -3.92 -5.98
N GLU A 241 22.59 -4.79 -5.59
CA GLU A 241 24.03 -4.48 -5.57
C GLU A 241 24.66 -4.43 -6.97
N ASN A 242 24.38 -5.43 -7.81
CA ASN A 242 25.12 -5.64 -9.05
C ASN A 242 24.40 -5.12 -10.30
N LYS A 243 23.15 -4.66 -10.19
CA LYS A 243 22.29 -4.17 -11.29
C LYS A 243 22.18 -5.12 -12.48
N LYS A 244 22.53 -6.40 -12.32
CA LYS A 244 22.72 -7.35 -13.43
C LYS A 244 21.41 -7.90 -14.01
N GLU A 245 20.34 -7.88 -13.22
CA GLU A 245 18.97 -8.23 -13.63
C GLU A 245 17.97 -7.38 -12.82
N SER A 246 17.85 -6.08 -13.14
CA SER A 246 16.90 -5.20 -12.44
C SER A 246 15.44 -5.61 -12.71
N LEU A 247 14.59 -5.53 -11.70
CA LEU A 247 13.13 -5.60 -11.87
C LEU A 247 12.68 -4.37 -12.68
N SER A 248 12.64 -4.50 -14.02
CA SER A 248 12.56 -3.34 -14.93
C SER A 248 11.26 -2.52 -14.84
N PHE A 249 10.22 -3.05 -14.18
CA PHE A 249 8.99 -2.30 -13.87
C PHE A 249 9.04 -1.59 -12.53
N ILE A 250 10.09 -1.78 -11.71
CA ILE A 250 10.24 -1.16 -10.39
C ILE A 250 11.34 -0.10 -10.43
N HIS A 251 11.01 1.08 -9.90
CA HIS A 251 11.96 2.13 -9.60
C HIS A 251 12.11 2.27 -8.08
N LEU A 252 13.26 1.86 -7.55
CA LEU A 252 13.72 2.17 -6.20
C LEU A 252 14.80 3.24 -6.29
N HIS A 253 14.67 4.30 -5.51
CA HIS A 253 15.65 5.38 -5.55
C HIS A 253 17.02 4.95 -4.98
N ALA A 254 18.09 5.46 -5.58
CA ALA A 254 19.46 5.14 -5.21
C ALA A 254 19.79 5.44 -3.73
N CYS A 255 19.29 6.55 -3.17
CA CYS A 255 19.54 6.87 -1.76
C CYS A 255 18.88 5.89 -0.78
N ASP A 256 17.84 5.16 -1.21
CA ASP A 256 17.13 4.19 -0.37
C ASP A 256 17.66 2.77 -0.55
N THR A 257 18.42 2.51 -1.62
CA THR A 257 18.89 1.17 -1.99
C THR A 257 19.75 0.54 -0.90
N GLU A 258 20.74 1.25 -0.37
CA GLU A 258 21.61 0.71 0.70
C GLU A 258 20.85 0.44 2.01
N ALA A 259 19.87 1.30 2.34
CA ALA A 259 19.05 1.11 3.52
C ALA A 259 18.12 -0.11 3.37
N VAL A 260 17.55 -0.33 2.19
CA VAL A 260 16.78 -1.54 1.87
C VAL A 260 17.67 -2.79 1.92
N ILE A 261 18.87 -2.76 1.33
CA ILE A 261 19.83 -3.87 1.39
C ILE A 261 20.19 -4.20 2.85
N ARG A 262 20.39 -3.19 3.70
CA ARG A 262 20.64 -3.38 5.13
C ARG A 262 19.51 -4.18 5.79
N VAL A 263 18.26 -3.81 5.56
CA VAL A 263 17.10 -4.52 6.12
C VAL A 263 17.03 -5.96 5.59
N LEU A 264 17.22 -6.16 4.29
CA LEU A 264 17.23 -7.48 3.68
C LEU A 264 18.30 -8.39 4.32
N ARG A 265 19.52 -7.88 4.54
CA ARG A 265 20.60 -8.62 5.22
C ARG A 265 20.28 -8.91 6.69
N GLN A 266 19.64 -7.97 7.41
CA GLN A 266 19.18 -8.22 8.79
C GLN A 266 18.23 -9.43 8.83
N TRP A 267 17.28 -9.50 7.90
CA TRP A 267 16.32 -10.61 7.83
C TRP A 267 16.89 -11.96 7.41
N GLN A 268 18.16 -12.03 6.99
CA GLN A 268 18.84 -13.30 6.71
C GLN A 268 19.20 -14.09 7.98
N SER A 269 19.24 -13.44 9.14
CA SER A 269 19.53 -14.07 10.42
C SER A 269 18.35 -13.94 11.39
N PRO A 270 18.05 -14.92 12.25
CA PRO A 270 17.01 -14.78 13.27
C PRO A 270 17.30 -13.61 14.23
N TRP A 271 16.27 -12.86 14.60
CA TRP A 271 16.42 -11.82 15.61
C TRP A 271 16.70 -12.46 17.00
N PRO A 272 17.73 -12.05 17.75
CA PRO A 272 18.15 -12.75 18.97
C PRO A 272 17.04 -12.92 20.03
N ALA A 273 16.21 -11.90 20.23
CA ALA A 273 15.17 -11.90 21.26
C ALA A 273 13.97 -12.81 20.89
N ILE A 274 13.57 -12.87 19.62
CA ILE A 274 12.52 -13.79 19.12
C ILE A 274 13.08 -14.60 17.96
N SER A 275 13.86 -15.63 18.29
CA SER A 275 14.53 -16.50 17.31
C SER A 275 13.85 -17.86 17.08
N LYS A 276 12.84 -18.21 17.88
CA LYS A 276 12.19 -19.53 17.85
C LYS A 276 10.66 -19.43 17.84
N PRO A 277 9.94 -20.37 17.19
CA PRO A 277 8.47 -20.40 17.20
C PRO A 277 7.86 -20.38 18.61
N ALA A 278 8.48 -21.05 19.59
CA ALA A 278 8.03 -21.04 20.97
C ALA A 278 8.05 -19.62 21.60
N HIS A 279 8.98 -18.75 21.22
CA HIS A 279 9.03 -17.37 21.70
C HIS A 279 7.87 -16.56 21.13
N VAL A 280 7.58 -16.73 19.84
CA VAL A 280 6.43 -16.09 19.17
C VAL A 280 5.11 -16.52 19.82
N ARG A 281 4.92 -17.83 20.07
CA ARG A 281 3.70 -18.31 20.74
C ARG A 281 3.52 -17.72 22.13
N LYS A 282 4.58 -17.74 22.94
CA LYS A 282 4.55 -17.15 24.28
C LYS A 282 4.18 -15.66 24.21
N PHE A 283 4.73 -14.94 23.24
CA PHE A 283 4.40 -13.53 23.03
C PHE A 283 2.93 -13.32 22.67
N ILE A 284 2.39 -14.09 21.72
CA ILE A 284 0.97 -14.04 21.33
C ILE A 284 0.07 -14.38 22.54
N GLU A 285 0.42 -15.41 23.32
CA GLU A 285 -0.32 -15.80 24.53
C GLU A 285 -0.34 -14.69 25.59
N GLU A 286 0.78 -13.99 25.80
CA GLU A 286 0.89 -12.89 26.77
C GLU A 286 0.12 -11.63 26.34
N LYS A 287 0.05 -11.35 25.04
CA LYS A 287 -0.55 -10.14 24.48
C LYS A 287 -2.02 -10.30 24.10
N THR A 288 -2.48 -11.52 23.84
CA THR A 288 -3.88 -11.78 23.54
C THR A 288 -4.70 -11.63 24.83
N PRO A 289 -5.61 -10.63 24.95
CA PRO A 289 -6.43 -10.49 26.14
C PRO A 289 -7.29 -11.74 26.34
N PRO A 290 -7.57 -12.14 27.59
CA PRO A 290 -8.47 -13.26 27.85
C PRO A 290 -9.83 -12.98 27.20
N PRO A 291 -10.56 -14.02 26.75
CA PRO A 291 -11.86 -13.86 26.12
C PRO A 291 -12.75 -13.00 27.01
N ASN A 292 -13.16 -11.82 26.52
CA ASN A 292 -14.06 -10.96 27.26
C ASN A 292 -15.46 -11.60 27.20
N PRO A 293 -16.03 -12.05 28.33
CA PRO A 293 -17.34 -12.69 28.35
C PRO A 293 -18.49 -11.76 27.94
N LEU A 294 -18.24 -10.45 27.84
CA LEU A 294 -19.18 -9.43 27.39
C LEU A 294 -18.93 -8.96 25.95
N ALA A 295 -17.84 -9.39 25.32
CA ALA A 295 -17.61 -9.03 23.91
C ALA A 295 -18.57 -9.82 23.01
N PRO A 296 -19.16 -9.18 21.98
CA PRO A 296 -19.93 -9.91 20.99
C PRO A 296 -19.04 -11.00 20.37
N ASP A 297 -19.57 -12.22 20.33
CA ASP A 297 -18.90 -13.38 19.76
C ASP A 297 -18.45 -13.03 18.33
N LYS A 298 -17.14 -12.87 18.11
CA LYS A 298 -16.56 -12.60 16.79
C LYS A 298 -16.61 -13.88 15.94
N GLY A 299 -17.83 -14.27 15.56
CA GLY A 299 -18.12 -15.45 14.74
C GLY A 299 -17.76 -16.79 15.41
N PRO A 300 -18.22 -17.92 14.84
CA PRO A 300 -17.84 -19.24 15.34
C PRO A 300 -16.33 -19.43 15.20
N ASP A 301 -15.67 -19.88 16.27
CA ASP A 301 -14.28 -20.31 16.26
C ASP A 301 -14.12 -21.52 15.32
N GLY A 302 -13.80 -21.25 14.06
CA GLY A 302 -13.55 -22.27 13.05
C GLY A 302 -12.37 -23.18 13.44
N PRO A 303 -12.28 -24.39 12.87
CA PRO A 303 -11.18 -25.32 13.15
C PRO A 303 -9.78 -24.71 13.01
N GLU A 304 -9.57 -23.82 12.03
CA GLU A 304 -8.29 -23.13 11.83
C GLU A 304 -7.96 -22.14 12.94
N LYS A 305 -8.96 -21.47 13.55
CA LYS A 305 -8.73 -20.54 14.66
C LYS A 305 -8.29 -21.27 15.93
N ASN A 306 -8.86 -22.46 16.17
CA ASN A 306 -8.43 -23.34 17.25
C ASN A 306 -7.01 -23.89 17.01
N ASP A 307 -6.68 -24.23 15.77
CA ASP A 307 -5.32 -24.62 15.41
C ASP A 307 -4.33 -23.47 15.63
N PHE A 308 -4.67 -22.25 15.17
CA PHE A 308 -3.82 -21.08 15.35
C PHE A 308 -3.59 -20.78 16.83
N ARG A 309 -4.63 -20.75 17.67
CA ARG A 309 -4.46 -20.57 19.13
C ARG A 309 -3.53 -21.60 19.77
N LYS A 310 -3.50 -22.82 19.24
CA LYS A 310 -2.72 -23.93 19.79
C LYS A 310 -1.27 -23.97 19.28
N PHE A 311 -1.04 -23.58 18.03
CA PHE A 311 0.25 -23.77 17.36
C PHE A 311 0.89 -22.46 16.88
N ALA A 312 0.17 -21.33 16.95
CA ALA A 312 0.44 -20.08 16.22
C ALA A 312 0.74 -20.28 14.74
N ALA A 313 0.14 -21.30 14.12
CA ALA A 313 0.40 -21.70 12.75
C ALA A 313 -0.90 -21.87 11.97
N LEU A 314 -0.86 -21.50 10.68
CA LEU A 314 -1.84 -21.92 9.69
C LEU A 314 -1.29 -23.10 8.89
N PHE A 315 -2.16 -24.08 8.60
CA PHE A 315 -1.78 -25.30 7.89
C PHE A 315 -2.36 -25.32 6.48
N PRO A 316 -1.57 -25.73 5.48
CA PRO A 316 -2.08 -25.83 4.11
C PRO A 316 -2.96 -27.09 3.98
N SER A 317 -3.60 -27.28 2.83
CA SER A 317 -4.32 -28.53 2.59
C SER A 317 -3.41 -29.76 2.73
N GLN A 318 -4.01 -30.91 3.05
CA GLN A 318 -3.26 -32.16 3.24
C GLN A 318 -2.43 -32.55 2.02
N ALA A 319 -2.89 -32.21 0.80
CA ALA A 319 -2.16 -32.46 -0.43
C ALA A 319 -0.85 -31.66 -0.49
N LEU A 320 -0.93 -30.35 -0.23
CA LEU A 320 0.23 -29.46 -0.20
C LEU A 320 1.18 -29.80 0.96
N ALA A 321 0.63 -30.10 2.14
CA ALA A 321 1.43 -30.55 3.27
C ALA A 321 2.23 -31.82 2.92
N ARG A 322 1.58 -32.81 2.28
CA ARG A 322 2.27 -34.05 1.84
C ARG A 322 3.34 -33.80 0.77
N GLN A 323 3.12 -32.82 -0.09
CA GLN A 323 4.07 -32.50 -1.16
C GLN A 323 5.36 -31.87 -0.61
N TRP A 324 5.26 -30.94 0.35
CA TRP A 324 6.39 -30.13 0.80
C TRP A 324 6.98 -30.56 2.13
N GLU A 325 6.13 -31.05 3.04
CA GLU A 325 6.52 -31.42 4.40
C GLU A 325 5.86 -32.77 4.77
N PRO A 326 6.26 -33.90 4.13
CA PRO A 326 5.61 -35.19 4.34
C PRO A 326 5.50 -35.59 5.82
N SER A 327 6.54 -35.33 6.61
CA SER A 327 6.55 -35.62 8.05
C SER A 327 5.53 -34.79 8.83
N LEU A 328 5.33 -33.52 8.46
CA LEU A 328 4.29 -32.65 9.03
C LEU A 328 2.91 -33.14 8.63
N ALA A 329 2.73 -33.59 7.39
CA ALA A 329 1.45 -34.06 6.91
C ALA A 329 0.93 -35.27 7.71
N ASP A 330 1.82 -36.17 8.12
CA ASP A 330 1.47 -37.33 8.94
C ASP A 330 1.08 -36.93 10.37
N THR A 331 1.85 -36.05 11.01
CA THR A 331 1.54 -35.57 12.37
C THR A 331 0.32 -34.66 12.41
N LEU A 332 0.08 -33.88 11.36
CA LEU A 332 -1.13 -33.08 11.16
C LEU A 332 -2.35 -33.99 11.01
N ALA A 333 -2.28 -35.03 10.18
CA ALA A 333 -3.36 -36.00 10.02
C ALA A 333 -3.66 -36.75 11.34
N GLU A 334 -2.62 -37.16 12.07
CA GLU A 334 -2.74 -37.77 13.39
C GLU A 334 -3.46 -36.83 14.38
N TYR A 335 -3.04 -35.56 14.43
CA TYR A 335 -3.69 -34.53 15.24
C TYR A 335 -5.16 -34.31 14.85
N LYS A 336 -5.47 -34.17 13.56
CA LYS A 336 -6.84 -33.98 13.07
C LYS A 336 -7.75 -35.17 13.43
N LYS A 337 -7.21 -36.39 13.45
CA LYS A 337 -7.95 -37.61 13.83
C LYS A 337 -8.12 -37.76 15.34
N THR A 338 -7.13 -37.38 16.14
CA THR A 338 -7.06 -37.73 17.57
C THR A 338 -7.25 -36.56 18.53
N GLY A 339 -7.15 -35.31 18.06
CA GLY A 339 -7.07 -34.10 18.88
C GLY A 339 -5.73 -33.91 19.61
N LYS A 340 -4.84 -34.92 19.60
CA LYS A 340 -3.56 -34.91 20.33
C LYS A 340 -2.51 -34.13 19.54
N GLY A 341 -2.26 -32.89 19.98
CA GLY A 341 -1.37 -31.95 19.27
C GLY A 341 0.09 -31.93 19.75
N LYS A 342 0.47 -32.64 20.82
CA LYS A 342 1.80 -32.50 21.44
C LYS A 342 2.95 -32.78 20.47
N LYS A 343 2.84 -33.84 19.68
CA LYS A 343 3.85 -34.25 18.69
C LYS A 343 3.97 -33.22 17.56
N LEU A 344 2.84 -32.72 17.06
CA LEU A 344 2.80 -31.67 16.05
C LEU A 344 3.43 -30.37 16.56
N LEU A 345 3.10 -29.95 17.79
CA LEU A 345 3.66 -28.76 18.42
C LEU A 345 5.19 -28.86 18.57
N GLN A 346 5.69 -29.98 19.07
CA GLN A 346 7.12 -30.24 19.21
C GLN A 346 7.84 -30.20 17.85
N GLN A 347 7.22 -30.76 16.82
CA GLN A 347 7.77 -30.70 15.47
C GLN A 347 7.86 -29.26 14.97
N ILE A 348 6.78 -28.46 15.12
CA ILE A 348 6.76 -27.04 14.72
C ILE A 348 7.86 -26.27 15.45
N ASP A 349 7.99 -26.44 16.77
CA ASP A 349 9.03 -25.76 17.56
C ASP A 349 10.46 -26.03 17.12
N VAL A 350 10.71 -27.24 16.61
CA VAL A 350 12.05 -27.66 16.21
C VAL A 350 12.34 -27.29 14.76
N THR A 351 11.33 -27.32 13.88
CA THR A 351 11.56 -27.27 12.43
C THR A 351 11.14 -25.96 11.78
N TRP A 352 10.12 -25.26 12.31
CA TRP A 352 9.64 -24.02 11.71
C TRP A 352 10.52 -22.84 12.12
N ALA A 353 10.46 -21.77 11.33
CA ALA A 353 11.21 -20.54 11.56
C ALA A 353 10.27 -19.38 11.90
N VAL A 354 10.82 -18.35 12.57
CA VAL A 354 10.14 -17.07 12.74
C VAL A 354 10.19 -16.31 11.41
N ASN A 355 9.07 -15.70 11.02
CA ASN A 355 9.02 -14.83 9.87
C ASN A 355 9.66 -13.47 10.20
N ASN A 356 10.97 -13.37 9.92
CA ASN A 356 11.74 -12.17 10.21
C ASN A 356 11.23 -10.91 9.51
N THR A 357 10.51 -11.03 8.38
CA THR A 357 9.98 -9.87 7.65
C THR A 357 8.86 -9.14 8.40
N LEU A 358 8.48 -9.62 9.59
CA LEU A 358 7.51 -8.96 10.48
C LEU A 358 8.19 -8.14 11.59
N ILE A 359 9.52 -8.12 11.63
CA ILE A 359 10.28 -7.52 12.73
C ILE A 359 11.22 -6.47 12.12
N ASP A 360 11.08 -5.22 12.54
CA ASP A 360 12.08 -4.16 12.32
C ASP A 360 13.03 -4.18 13.52
N TYR A 361 14.28 -4.57 13.27
CA TYR A 361 15.25 -4.81 14.35
C TYR A 361 15.64 -3.49 15.00
N ASP A 362 15.75 -2.42 14.21
CA ASP A 362 16.12 -1.09 14.69
C ASP A 362 15.04 -0.54 15.65
N VAL A 363 13.76 -0.73 15.32
CA VAL A 363 12.62 -0.37 16.20
C VAL A 363 12.59 -1.24 17.44
N THR A 364 12.69 -2.56 17.25
CA THR A 364 12.46 -3.48 18.35
C THR A 364 13.59 -3.42 19.38
N ASP A 365 14.84 -3.25 18.94
CA ASP A 365 15.98 -3.05 19.83
C ASP A 365 15.88 -1.71 20.59
N TYR A 366 15.35 -0.66 19.94
CA TYR A 366 15.08 0.63 20.60
C TYR A 366 13.99 0.50 21.68
N GLU A 367 12.86 -0.13 21.36
CA GLU A 367 11.74 -0.33 22.30
C GLU A 367 12.15 -1.20 23.50
N LEU A 368 12.94 -2.26 23.28
CA LEU A 368 13.50 -3.07 24.38
C LEU A 368 14.39 -2.26 25.33
N GLY A 369 14.98 -1.15 24.86
CA GLY A 369 15.80 -0.25 25.66
C GLY A 369 15.02 0.71 26.55
N ILE A 370 13.70 0.85 26.37
CA ILE A 370 12.88 1.84 27.07
C ILE A 370 12.01 1.16 28.14
N PRO A 371 11.91 1.72 29.37
CA PRO A 371 10.99 1.22 30.38
C PRO A 371 9.53 1.23 29.88
N GLY A 372 8.94 0.04 29.75
CA GLY A 372 7.57 -0.13 29.26
C GLY A 372 7.42 -0.20 27.74
N GLY A 373 8.52 -0.20 26.98
CA GLY A 373 8.50 -0.43 25.54
C GLY A 373 7.94 -1.81 25.19
N SER A 374 7.29 -1.91 24.02
CA SER A 374 6.70 -3.17 23.55
C SER A 374 7.65 -3.86 22.58
N CYS A 375 7.63 -5.20 22.58
CA CYS A 375 8.33 -5.97 21.54
C CYS A 375 7.64 -5.81 20.17
N ALA A 376 8.22 -6.44 19.14
CA ALA A 376 7.73 -6.44 17.77
C ALA A 376 6.22 -6.70 17.65
N TYR A 377 5.57 -6.02 16.71
CA TYR A 377 4.13 -6.14 16.41
C TYR A 377 3.80 -7.50 15.77
N LEU A 378 3.73 -8.54 16.60
CA LEU A 378 3.38 -9.91 16.20
C LEU A 378 1.96 -10.32 16.64
N GLU A 379 1.25 -9.43 17.33
CA GLU A 379 -0.06 -9.66 17.97
C GLU A 379 -1.27 -9.55 17.03
N PHE A 380 -1.14 -10.00 15.79
CA PHE A 380 -2.24 -10.03 14.81
C PHE A 380 -2.74 -11.46 14.54
N ASP A 381 -4.02 -11.60 14.17
CA ASP A 381 -4.57 -12.89 13.76
C ASP A 381 -4.32 -13.10 12.25
N PRO A 382 -3.56 -14.14 11.83
CA PRO A 382 -3.30 -14.40 10.41
C PRO A 382 -4.60 -14.74 9.65
N LEU A 383 -5.67 -15.17 10.32
CA LEU A 383 -6.99 -15.36 9.69
C LEU A 383 -7.67 -14.02 9.39
N GLU A 384 -7.49 -13.01 10.26
CA GLU A 384 -7.94 -11.65 9.99
C GLU A 384 -7.17 -11.07 8.80
N MET A 385 -5.86 -11.36 8.69
CA MET A 385 -5.03 -10.97 7.53
C MET A 385 -5.53 -11.60 6.21
N VAL A 386 -5.80 -12.90 6.23
CA VAL A 386 -6.34 -13.61 5.06
C VAL A 386 -7.70 -13.03 4.67
N SER A 387 -8.59 -12.81 5.65
CA SER A 387 -9.90 -12.22 5.40
C SER A 387 -9.78 -10.80 4.83
N ALA A 388 -8.87 -10.00 5.37
CA ALA A 388 -8.65 -8.62 4.93
C ALA A 388 -8.06 -8.54 3.53
N ALA A 389 -7.28 -9.54 3.11
CA ALA A 389 -6.75 -9.62 1.76
C ALA A 389 -7.73 -10.24 0.75
N ASP A 390 -8.87 -10.80 1.19
CA ASP A 390 -9.80 -11.55 0.33
C ASP A 390 -10.76 -10.66 -0.47
N PHE A 391 -10.18 -9.87 -1.37
CA PHE A 391 -10.91 -9.05 -2.34
C PHE A 391 -11.64 -9.89 -3.41
N ALA A 392 -11.29 -11.17 -3.58
CA ALA A 392 -11.95 -12.05 -4.53
C ALA A 392 -13.35 -12.50 -4.02
N SER A 393 -13.57 -12.49 -2.71
CA SER A 393 -14.88 -12.87 -2.12
C SER A 393 -16.01 -11.86 -2.41
N GLU A 394 -15.67 -10.60 -2.68
CA GLU A 394 -16.64 -9.53 -2.94
C GLU A 394 -17.13 -9.47 -4.40
N SER A 395 -16.49 -10.18 -5.33
CA SER A 395 -16.84 -10.18 -6.76
C SER A 395 -18.08 -11.03 -7.12
N GLY A 396 -18.75 -11.62 -6.12
CA GLY A 396 -19.95 -12.43 -6.33
C GLY A 396 -19.69 -13.88 -6.75
N GLU A 397 -18.43 -14.31 -6.92
CA GLU A 397 -18.04 -15.69 -7.25
C GLU A 397 -18.03 -16.63 -6.03
N ARG A 398 -19.02 -16.51 -5.14
CA ARG A 398 -19.15 -17.38 -3.96
C ARG A 398 -19.53 -18.83 -4.27
N ALA A 399 -19.59 -19.23 -5.54
CA ALA A 399 -20.31 -20.43 -5.94
C ALA A 399 -19.48 -21.73 -6.03
N LYS A 400 -18.14 -21.72 -5.95
CA LYS A 400 -17.36 -22.97 -6.19
C LYS A 400 -16.10 -23.24 -5.35
N ALA A 401 -15.71 -22.39 -4.39
CA ALA A 401 -14.55 -22.68 -3.54
C ALA A 401 -14.89 -23.74 -2.47
N LYS A 402 -14.86 -25.02 -2.85
CA LYS A 402 -14.83 -26.15 -1.91
C LYS A 402 -13.66 -25.97 -0.93
N THR A 403 -13.96 -25.86 0.37
CA THR A 403 -13.13 -26.37 1.49
C THR A 403 -11.61 -26.17 1.39
N ASN A 404 -11.12 -25.01 0.93
CA ASN A 404 -9.70 -24.70 0.97
C ASN A 404 -9.39 -23.96 2.29
N ASN A 405 -8.32 -24.41 2.97
CA ASN A 405 -7.81 -23.75 4.17
C ASN A 405 -7.45 -22.28 3.86
N SER A 406 -7.42 -21.44 4.88
CA SER A 406 -7.26 -19.99 4.73
C SER A 406 -5.95 -19.60 4.02
N ILE A 407 -4.86 -20.31 4.31
CA ILE A 407 -3.56 -20.05 3.65
C ILE A 407 -3.57 -20.43 2.15
N ASP A 408 -4.30 -21.47 1.77
CA ASP A 408 -4.44 -21.90 0.36
C ASP A 408 -5.25 -20.85 -0.42
N ARG A 409 -6.29 -20.27 0.19
CA ARG A 409 -7.07 -19.17 -0.40
C ARG A 409 -6.21 -17.93 -0.63
N LEU A 410 -5.36 -17.59 0.33
CA LEU A 410 -4.42 -16.48 0.17
C LEU A 410 -3.37 -16.76 -0.93
N ALA A 411 -2.95 -18.01 -1.09
CA ALA A 411 -2.10 -18.40 -2.21
C ALA A 411 -2.82 -18.20 -3.56
N ASP A 412 -4.11 -18.52 -3.67
CA ASP A 412 -4.91 -18.26 -4.87
C ASP A 412 -4.99 -16.75 -5.19
N ILE A 413 -5.08 -15.89 -4.17
CA ILE A 413 -5.04 -14.42 -4.33
C ILE A 413 -3.69 -13.96 -4.90
N PHE A 414 -2.59 -14.48 -4.37
CA PHE A 414 -1.25 -14.18 -4.90
C PHE A 414 -1.06 -14.73 -6.32
N ARG A 415 -1.71 -15.84 -6.68
CA ARG A 415 -1.74 -16.33 -8.06
C ARG A 415 -2.36 -15.31 -9.00
N VAL A 416 -3.57 -14.81 -8.68
CA VAL A 416 -4.24 -13.79 -9.49
C VAL A 416 -3.40 -12.52 -9.58
N THR A 417 -2.89 -12.04 -8.45
CA THR A 417 -2.04 -10.84 -8.38
C THR A 417 -0.79 -10.98 -9.25
N THR A 418 -0.11 -12.13 -9.17
CA THR A 418 1.10 -12.40 -9.97
C THR A 418 0.79 -12.38 -11.46
N ILE A 419 -0.24 -13.11 -11.90
CA ILE A 419 -0.62 -13.19 -13.31
C ILE A 419 -0.96 -11.80 -13.84
N SER A 420 -1.76 -11.02 -13.09
CA SER A 420 -2.09 -9.64 -13.45
C SER A 420 -0.86 -8.75 -13.55
N THR A 421 0.03 -8.80 -12.56
CA THR A 421 1.24 -7.98 -12.52
C THR A 421 2.17 -8.31 -13.68
N MET A 422 2.40 -9.60 -13.95
CA MET A 422 3.30 -10.06 -15.01
C MET A 422 2.70 -9.86 -16.41
N LYS A 423 1.38 -9.96 -16.57
CA LYS A 423 0.67 -9.55 -17.79
C LYS A 423 0.91 -8.07 -18.11
N LEU A 424 0.73 -7.18 -17.13
CA LEU A 424 0.96 -5.74 -17.34
C LEU A 424 2.45 -5.43 -17.58
N HIS A 425 3.34 -6.11 -16.86
CA HIS A 425 4.78 -5.96 -17.03
C HIS A 425 5.26 -6.42 -18.42
N SER A 426 4.90 -7.62 -18.86
CA SER A 426 5.30 -8.18 -20.17
C SER A 426 4.83 -7.31 -21.35
N GLN A 427 3.70 -6.61 -21.18
CA GLN A 427 3.19 -5.64 -22.15
C GLN A 427 3.86 -4.26 -22.07
N LYS A 428 4.82 -4.06 -21.14
CA LYS A 428 5.49 -2.77 -20.84
C LYS A 428 4.52 -1.67 -20.40
N ARG A 429 3.51 -2.03 -19.62
CA ARG A 429 2.41 -1.15 -19.19
C ARG A 429 2.34 -0.98 -17.67
N LEU A 430 3.38 -1.36 -16.96
CA LEU A 430 3.46 -1.26 -15.51
C LEU A 430 4.73 -0.50 -15.10
N THR A 431 4.54 0.49 -14.23
CA THR A 431 5.61 1.12 -13.46
C THR A 431 5.22 1.14 -11.99
N VAL A 432 6.12 0.71 -11.12
CA VAL A 432 6.00 0.76 -9.67
C VAL A 432 7.16 1.60 -9.14
N GLU A 433 6.85 2.78 -8.64
CA GLU A 433 7.79 3.67 -8.00
C GLU A 433 7.71 3.49 -6.48
N MET A 434 8.84 3.26 -5.83
CA MET A 434 8.94 3.06 -4.38
C MET A 434 9.66 4.23 -3.74
N ILE A 435 8.99 4.91 -2.81
CA ILE A 435 9.51 6.08 -2.10
C ILE A 435 9.49 5.83 -0.60
N VAL A 436 10.61 6.10 0.07
CA VAL A 436 10.67 6.15 1.53
C VAL A 436 10.63 7.59 2.01
N GLY A 437 9.69 7.92 2.88
CA GLY A 437 9.60 9.27 3.45
C GLY A 437 8.28 9.54 4.18
N GLU A 438 8.21 10.70 4.83
CA GLU A 438 6.97 11.14 5.47
C GLU A 438 5.96 11.56 4.40
N MET A 439 4.74 11.05 4.52
CA MET A 439 3.72 11.16 3.49
C MET A 439 3.44 12.61 3.08
N THR A 440 3.23 13.50 4.06
CA THR A 440 2.92 14.91 3.80
C THR A 440 4.07 15.60 3.07
N ASP A 441 5.31 15.37 3.52
CA ASP A 441 6.51 15.90 2.88
C ASP A 441 6.66 15.40 1.43
N ILE A 442 6.55 14.09 1.22
CA ILE A 442 6.71 13.50 -0.12
C ILE A 442 5.58 13.94 -1.06
N MET A 443 4.32 13.91 -0.63
CA MET A 443 3.20 14.35 -1.47
C MET A 443 3.29 15.83 -1.84
N GLU A 444 3.70 16.68 -0.89
CA GLU A 444 3.95 18.10 -1.19
C GLU A 444 5.12 18.25 -2.17
N ARG A 445 6.17 17.44 -2.02
CA ARG A 445 7.29 17.44 -2.96
C ARG A 445 6.89 16.96 -4.36
N ILE A 446 6.03 15.95 -4.47
CA ILE A 446 5.51 15.49 -5.77
C ILE A 446 4.75 16.62 -6.45
N ARG A 447 3.82 17.27 -5.73
CA ARG A 447 2.98 18.35 -6.25
C ARG A 447 3.79 19.52 -6.83
N TYR A 448 4.89 19.90 -6.18
CA TYR A 448 5.72 21.04 -6.59
C TYR A 448 6.98 20.63 -7.38
N ASN A 449 7.02 19.39 -7.89
CA ASN A 449 8.18 18.84 -8.60
C ASN A 449 9.51 19.08 -7.84
N ALA A 450 9.45 18.81 -6.53
CA ALA A 450 10.48 19.04 -5.54
C ALA A 450 11.20 17.77 -5.08
N LEU A 451 10.82 16.60 -5.59
CA LEU A 451 11.57 15.36 -5.40
C LEU A 451 12.85 15.41 -6.25
N GLU A 452 14.01 15.31 -5.59
CA GLU A 452 15.30 15.39 -6.26
C GLU A 452 15.51 14.22 -7.22
N HIS A 453 15.08 13.03 -6.84
CA HIS A 453 15.25 11.80 -7.62
C HIS A 453 14.39 11.70 -8.88
N ARG A 454 13.39 12.57 -9.03
CA ARG A 454 12.60 12.68 -10.27
C ARG A 454 13.17 13.71 -11.25
N ARG A 455 14.29 14.36 -10.93
CA ARG A 455 14.90 15.37 -11.80
C ARG A 455 15.93 14.74 -12.72
N PRO A 456 16.14 15.32 -13.92
CA PRO A 456 17.25 14.93 -14.75
C PRO A 456 18.54 15.19 -13.96
N ASP A 457 19.39 14.17 -13.79
CA ASP A 457 20.74 14.40 -13.28
C ASP A 457 21.51 15.17 -14.37
N PRO A 458 21.98 16.40 -14.11
CA PRO A 458 22.75 17.15 -15.09
C PRO A 458 24.07 16.46 -15.48
N LYS A 459 24.54 15.46 -14.71
CA LYS A 459 25.74 14.67 -15.00
C LYS A 459 25.46 13.36 -15.74
N ASN A 460 24.21 12.91 -15.80
CA ASN A 460 23.81 11.61 -16.37
C ASN A 460 22.60 11.79 -17.30
N SER A 461 22.75 12.59 -18.35
CA SER A 461 21.69 12.83 -19.35
C SER A 461 21.36 11.62 -20.24
N LYS A 462 22.02 10.48 -20.02
CA LYS A 462 21.78 9.18 -20.67
C LYS A 462 21.90 8.10 -19.61
N THR A 463 20.86 7.93 -18.81
CA THR A 463 20.71 6.70 -18.05
C THR A 463 20.13 5.65 -19.00
N ASP A 464 20.83 4.54 -19.23
CA ASP A 464 20.25 3.31 -19.81
C ASP A 464 19.24 2.66 -18.82
N GLU A 465 18.66 3.45 -17.92
CA GLU A 465 17.69 2.97 -16.94
C GLU A 465 16.36 2.68 -17.65
N PRO A 466 15.72 1.55 -17.34
CA PRO A 466 14.49 1.13 -18.02
C PRO A 466 13.30 2.08 -17.77
N LEU A 467 13.38 2.91 -16.73
CA LEU A 467 12.33 3.85 -16.33
C LEU A 467 12.91 5.27 -16.26
N ASP A 468 12.09 6.25 -16.65
CA ASP A 468 12.46 7.67 -16.65
C ASP A 468 11.67 8.42 -15.56
N PRO A 469 12.29 8.69 -14.39
CA PRO A 469 11.62 9.34 -13.26
C PRO A 469 11.10 10.75 -13.56
N THR A 470 11.63 11.41 -14.61
CA THR A 470 11.19 12.75 -15.01
C THR A 470 9.79 12.78 -15.61
N LYS A 471 9.29 11.61 -16.03
CA LYS A 471 7.94 11.42 -16.59
C LYS A 471 6.92 10.91 -15.57
N PHE A 472 7.33 10.67 -14.33
CA PHE A 472 6.43 10.15 -13.31
C PHE A 472 5.33 11.16 -12.95
N PRO A 473 4.12 10.67 -12.62
CA PRO A 473 2.95 11.52 -12.39
C PRO A 473 3.12 12.45 -11.19
N GLN A 474 2.68 13.69 -11.34
CA GLN A 474 2.56 14.68 -10.24
C GLN A 474 1.14 14.72 -9.66
N THR A 475 0.18 14.18 -10.40
CA THR A 475 -1.23 14.05 -10.04
C THR A 475 -1.64 12.60 -10.19
N TYR A 476 -2.53 12.13 -9.34
CA TYR A 476 -2.96 10.74 -9.31
C TYR A 476 -4.47 10.66 -9.48
N ASP A 477 -4.93 9.66 -10.21
CA ASP A 477 -6.35 9.35 -10.41
C ASP A 477 -6.97 8.78 -9.14
N TYR A 478 -6.15 8.10 -8.32
CA TYR A 478 -6.56 7.53 -7.05
C TYR A 478 -5.42 7.65 -6.02
N ILE A 479 -5.78 8.01 -4.80
CA ILE A 479 -4.85 8.09 -3.67
C ILE A 479 -5.44 7.27 -2.53
N HIS A 480 -4.77 6.16 -2.20
CA HIS A 480 -5.04 5.39 -1.00
C HIS A 480 -4.14 5.89 0.13
N MET A 481 -4.73 6.03 1.31
CA MET A 481 -4.02 6.41 2.52
C MET A 481 -4.33 5.38 3.60
N SER A 482 -3.44 4.40 3.76
CA SER A 482 -3.55 3.40 4.82
C SER A 482 -2.95 3.96 6.12
N ASN A 483 -3.52 3.55 7.26
CA ASN A 483 -2.97 3.80 8.59
C ASN A 483 -2.75 5.30 8.95
N ILE A 484 -3.55 6.21 8.40
CA ILE A 484 -3.65 7.58 8.91
C ILE A 484 -4.73 7.60 10.01
N PRO A 485 -4.42 8.06 11.23
CA PRO A 485 -5.40 8.24 12.31
C PRO A 485 -6.59 9.12 11.95
#